data_AF-A0A6A6MWC7-F1
#
_entry.id   AF-A0A6A6MWC7-F1
#
_cell.length_a   1.000
_cell.length_b   1.000
_cell.length_c   1.000
_cell.angle_alpha   90.00
_cell.angle_beta   90.00
_cell.angle_gamma   90.00
#
_symmetry.space_group_name_H-M   'P 1'
#
loop_
_entity.id
_entity.type
_entity.pdbx_description
1 polymer ?
#
loop_
_entity_poly.entity_id
_entity_poly.type
_entity_poly.pdbx_seq_one_letter_code
_entity_poly.pdbx_strand_id
1 'polypeptide(L)'
;MDVEVGRFMEMNMKNDDELDPFAGLFDDKQKKILEIIQHLENPDQSQDSLVDLLQTLADMDMTFEALKDTGIGRHVSSLRKHSSDDVRRLVKQLVRKWREIVDEWLRLNPQEEQASSSLTADGNSPQQKISRNQVPDIATLQSLDHRG
;
A
#
# COMPACT_ATOMS: atom_id res chain seq x y z
N MET A 1 -61.60 23.14 25.88
CA MET A 1 -61.64 23.47 24.45
C MET A 1 -60.45 24.38 24.13
N ASP A 2 -59.38 23.94 23.48
CA ASP A 2 -58.96 22.56 23.20
C ASP A 2 -57.41 22.46 23.20
N VAL A 3 -56.90 21.26 22.98
CA VAL A 3 -55.48 20.88 23.09
C VAL A 3 -54.72 21.27 21.82
N GLU A 4 -53.51 21.87 21.92
CA GLU A 4 -52.38 21.32 21.16
C GLU A 4 -50.97 21.56 21.74
N VAL A 5 -50.35 20.43 22.11
CA VAL A 5 -48.93 20.03 22.03
C VAL A 5 -47.84 21.11 21.91
N GLY A 6 -46.95 21.17 22.92
CA GLY A 6 -45.68 21.90 22.90
C GLY A 6 -44.54 21.13 23.58
N ARG A 7 -44.23 19.92 23.10
CA ARG A 7 -43.27 18.98 23.72
C ARG A 7 -41.81 19.39 23.49
N PHE A 8 -41.35 20.48 24.12
CA PHE A 8 -39.93 20.85 24.17
C PHE A 8 -39.27 20.35 25.47
N MET A 9 -38.82 19.10 25.45
CA MET A 9 -37.75 18.66 26.34
C MET A 9 -36.43 19.16 25.74
N GLU A 10 -36.03 20.37 26.10
CA GLU A 10 -34.72 20.97 25.80
C GLU A 10 -33.62 20.21 26.57
N MET A 11 -33.36 18.96 26.20
CA MET A 11 -32.30 18.15 26.78
C MET A 11 -30.95 18.65 26.27
N ASN A 12 -30.44 19.69 26.93
CA ASN A 12 -29.09 20.24 26.72
C ASN A 12 -28.01 19.28 27.26
N MET A 13 -27.96 18.08 26.69
CA MET A 13 -26.87 17.13 26.85
C MET A 13 -25.96 17.24 25.63
N LYS A 14 -24.80 17.86 25.83
CA LYS A 14 -23.64 17.62 24.97
C LYS A 14 -23.17 16.19 25.22
N ASN A 15 -23.63 15.28 24.37
CA ASN A 15 -22.93 14.04 24.14
C ASN A 15 -22.10 14.28 22.87
N ASP A 16 -20.86 14.75 23.02
CA ASP A 16 -19.87 14.84 21.93
C ASP A 16 -19.31 13.44 21.57
N ASP A 17 -20.19 12.44 21.67
CA ASP A 17 -19.98 11.01 21.54
C ASP A 17 -21.00 10.46 20.51
N GLU A 18 -20.99 11.01 19.29
CA GLU A 18 -21.60 10.36 18.12
C GLU A 18 -20.74 9.13 17.73
N LEU A 19 -20.66 8.18 18.65
CA LEU A 19 -20.13 6.85 18.42
C LEU A 19 -21.11 6.12 17.52
N ASP A 20 -20.89 6.22 16.20
CA ASP A 20 -21.56 5.40 15.20
C ASP A 20 -21.58 3.93 15.69
N PRO A 21 -22.77 3.32 15.89
CA PRO A 21 -22.90 1.95 16.36
C PRO A 21 -22.19 0.90 15.49
N PHE A 22 -21.76 1.24 14.28
CA PHE A 22 -20.96 0.39 13.41
C PHE A 22 -19.44 0.66 13.42
N ALA A 23 -18.97 1.83 13.86
CA ALA A 23 -17.55 2.22 13.72
C ALA A 23 -16.59 1.24 14.44
N GLY A 24 -16.91 0.86 15.68
CA GLY A 24 -16.04 0.00 16.49
C GLY A 24 -15.78 -1.41 15.90
N LEU A 25 -16.62 -1.87 14.96
CA LEU A 25 -16.51 -3.21 14.39
C LEU A 25 -15.34 -3.35 13.39
N PHE A 26 -14.88 -2.26 12.78
CA PHE A 26 -13.66 -2.23 11.98
C PHE A 26 -12.41 -2.02 12.84
N ASP A 27 -12.50 -1.18 13.88
CA ASP A 27 -11.42 -0.92 14.83
C ASP A 27 -10.92 -2.20 15.51
N ASP A 28 -11.81 -3.06 16.02
CA ASP A 28 -11.41 -4.30 16.68
C ASP A 28 -10.53 -5.20 15.79
N LYS A 29 -10.80 -5.22 14.47
CA LYS A 29 -10.02 -5.98 13.49
C LYS A 29 -8.66 -5.32 13.23
N GLN A 30 -8.60 -4.01 13.02
CA GLN A 30 -7.32 -3.29 12.83
C GLN A 30 -6.44 -3.37 14.09
N LYS A 31 -7.04 -3.17 15.27
CA LYS A 31 -6.41 -3.32 16.60
C LYS A 31 -5.83 -4.70 16.82
N LYS A 32 -6.53 -5.77 16.41
CA LYS A 32 -6.01 -7.15 16.47
C LYS A 32 -4.80 -7.36 15.56
N ILE A 33 -4.81 -6.75 14.37
CA ILE A 33 -3.66 -6.78 13.44
C ILE A 33 -2.45 -6.02 14.01
N LEU A 34 -2.68 -4.87 14.66
CA LEU A 34 -1.63 -4.08 15.35
C LEU A 34 -1.06 -4.81 16.59
N GLU A 35 -1.89 -5.48 17.37
CA GLU A 35 -1.45 -6.36 18.47
C GLU A 35 -0.54 -7.48 17.95
N ILE A 36 -0.92 -8.12 16.83
CA ILE A 36 -0.10 -9.13 16.16
C ILE A 36 1.24 -8.52 15.70
N ILE A 37 1.25 -7.37 15.03
CA ILE A 37 2.48 -6.68 14.61
C ILE A 37 3.44 -6.47 15.78
N GLN A 38 2.93 -5.95 16.91
CA GLN A 38 3.75 -5.67 18.09
C GLN A 38 4.42 -6.94 18.62
N HIS A 39 3.71 -8.06 18.66
CA HIS A 39 4.30 -9.35 19.04
C HIS A 39 5.30 -9.86 17.99
N LEU A 40 5.02 -9.72 16.70
CA LEU A 40 5.94 -10.12 15.62
C LEU A 40 7.24 -9.29 15.55
N GLU A 41 7.29 -8.12 16.17
CA GLU A 41 8.50 -7.29 16.30
C GLU A 41 9.34 -7.61 17.56
N ASN A 42 8.73 -8.25 18.58
CA ASN A 42 9.43 -8.64 19.80
C ASN A 42 10.37 -9.85 19.55
N PRO A 43 11.69 -9.71 19.72
CA PRO A 43 12.65 -10.78 19.39
C PRO A 43 12.61 -11.96 20.38
N ASP A 44 12.06 -11.75 21.57
CA ASP A 44 11.95 -12.76 22.64
C ASP A 44 10.71 -13.67 22.53
N GLN A 45 9.93 -13.58 21.44
CA GLN A 45 8.79 -14.47 21.22
C GLN A 45 9.21 -15.91 20.93
N SER A 46 8.43 -16.87 21.43
CA SER A 46 8.61 -18.28 21.10
C SER A 46 8.27 -18.56 19.63
N GLN A 47 8.87 -19.60 19.05
CA GLN A 47 8.63 -19.96 17.65
C GLN A 47 7.16 -20.38 17.42
N ASP A 48 6.56 -21.06 18.40
CA ASP A 48 5.16 -21.48 18.37
C ASP A 48 4.22 -20.27 18.48
N SER A 49 4.53 -19.30 19.36
CA SER A 49 3.80 -18.02 19.43
C SER A 49 3.83 -17.27 18.10
N LEU A 50 4.99 -17.19 17.44
CA LEU A 50 5.10 -16.59 16.11
C LEU A 50 4.28 -17.35 15.05
N VAL A 51 4.19 -18.69 15.15
CA VAL A 51 3.35 -19.52 14.28
C VAL A 51 1.86 -19.22 14.51
N ASP A 52 1.37 -19.21 15.74
CA ASP A 52 -0.03 -18.91 16.07
C ASP A 52 -0.45 -17.49 15.67
N LEU A 53 0.43 -16.50 15.88
CA LEU A 53 0.22 -15.11 15.45
C LEU A 53 0.11 -15.00 13.93
N LEU A 54 1.02 -15.64 13.18
CA LEU A 54 0.98 -15.66 11.71
C LEU A 54 -0.20 -16.48 11.16
N GLN A 55 -0.62 -17.52 11.86
CA GLN A 55 -1.75 -18.37 11.48
C GLN A 55 -3.09 -17.67 11.72
N THR A 56 -3.24 -16.96 12.85
CA THR A 56 -4.37 -16.05 13.12
C THR A 56 -4.47 -14.98 12.03
N LEU A 57 -3.34 -14.35 11.69
CA LEU A 57 -3.27 -13.33 10.65
C LEU A 57 -3.56 -13.88 9.23
N ALA A 58 -3.32 -15.17 8.98
CA ALA A 58 -3.63 -15.82 7.70
C ALA A 58 -5.13 -16.17 7.57
N ASP A 59 -5.76 -16.54 8.69
CA ASP A 59 -7.19 -16.79 8.83
C ASP A 59 -7.99 -15.49 8.63
N MET A 60 -7.51 -14.39 9.22
CA MET A 60 -8.11 -13.05 9.05
C MET A 60 -8.17 -12.61 7.56
N ASP A 61 -9.32 -12.08 7.17
CA ASP A 61 -9.54 -11.48 5.85
C ASP A 61 -8.88 -10.10 5.74
N MET A 62 -7.62 -10.10 5.31
CA MET A 62 -6.89 -8.86 5.03
C MET A 62 -7.46 -8.16 3.78
N THR A 63 -7.64 -6.84 3.88
CA THR A 63 -8.01 -5.96 2.76
C THR A 63 -6.81 -5.08 2.36
N PHE A 64 -6.86 -4.46 1.17
CA PHE A 64 -5.81 -3.52 0.75
C PHE A 64 -5.63 -2.36 1.75
N GLU A 65 -6.75 -1.82 2.24
CA GLU A 65 -6.81 -0.77 3.24
C GLU A 65 -6.16 -1.20 4.56
N ALA A 66 -6.53 -2.35 5.12
CA ALA A 66 -5.88 -2.88 6.32
C ALA A 66 -4.38 -3.16 6.12
N LEU A 67 -3.94 -3.55 4.91
CA LEU A 67 -2.51 -3.73 4.59
C LEU A 67 -1.73 -2.41 4.53
N LYS A 68 -2.39 -1.34 4.07
CA LYS A 68 -1.85 0.02 3.99
C LYS A 68 -1.77 0.66 5.37
N ASP A 69 -2.87 0.66 6.12
CA ASP A 69 -3.02 1.39 7.38
C ASP A 69 -2.17 0.79 8.50
N THR A 70 -2.15 -0.54 8.61
CA THR A 70 -1.35 -1.24 9.64
C THR A 70 0.12 -1.42 9.26
N GLY A 71 0.49 -1.17 7.99
CA GLY A 71 1.86 -1.34 7.48
C GLY A 71 2.41 -2.77 7.55
N ILE A 72 1.58 -3.77 7.85
CA ILE A 72 2.00 -5.12 8.28
C ILE A 72 2.92 -5.85 7.28
N GLY A 73 2.82 -5.52 6.00
CA GLY A 73 3.71 -6.01 4.94
C GLY A 73 5.20 -5.82 5.26
N ARG A 74 5.56 -4.74 5.98
CA ARG A 74 6.94 -4.47 6.41
C ARG A 74 7.41 -5.44 7.51
N HIS A 75 6.58 -5.64 8.54
CA HIS A 75 6.93 -6.44 9.72
C HIS A 75 7.02 -7.94 9.35
N VAL A 76 6.03 -8.46 8.61
CA VAL A 76 6.06 -9.84 8.10
C VAL A 76 7.17 -10.08 7.06
N SER A 77 7.61 -9.04 6.33
CA SER A 77 8.80 -9.16 5.47
C SER A 77 10.10 -9.35 6.26
N SER A 78 10.21 -8.76 7.46
CA SER A 78 11.36 -8.96 8.36
C SER A 78 11.55 -10.44 8.74
N LEU A 79 10.45 -11.12 9.05
CA LEU A 79 10.40 -12.54 9.44
C LEU A 79 10.88 -13.51 8.35
N ARG A 80 11.10 -13.05 7.10
CA ARG A 80 11.74 -13.87 6.04
C ARG A 80 13.15 -14.34 6.41
N LYS A 81 13.82 -13.64 7.34
CA LYS A 81 15.15 -14.00 7.86
C LYS A 81 15.10 -14.92 9.10
N HIS A 82 13.91 -15.27 9.59
CA HIS A 82 13.76 -16.09 10.80
C HIS A 82 14.31 -17.51 10.59
N SER A 83 14.76 -18.15 11.69
CA SER A 83 15.45 -19.45 11.64
C SER A 83 14.48 -20.64 11.44
N SER A 84 13.26 -20.56 11.99
CA SER A 84 12.23 -21.60 11.84
C SER A 84 11.62 -21.62 10.43
N ASP A 85 11.55 -22.81 9.81
CA ASP A 85 10.99 -22.97 8.47
C ASP A 85 9.46 -22.88 8.42
N ASP A 86 8.75 -23.22 9.49
CA ASP A 86 7.29 -23.05 9.57
C ASP A 86 6.90 -21.57 9.57
N VAL A 87 7.63 -20.74 10.34
CA VAL A 87 7.52 -19.28 10.27
C VAL A 87 7.83 -18.78 8.85
N ARG A 88 8.93 -19.26 8.22
CA ARG A 88 9.26 -18.91 6.82
C ARG A 88 8.21 -19.39 5.81
N ARG A 89 7.47 -20.47 6.09
CA ARG A 89 6.39 -20.98 5.23
C ARG A 89 5.15 -20.09 5.32
N LEU A 90 4.68 -19.79 6.53
CA LEU A 90 3.53 -18.91 6.78
C LEU A 90 3.77 -17.50 6.20
N VAL A 91 4.95 -16.91 6.43
CA VAL A 91 5.36 -15.63 5.84
C VAL A 91 5.30 -15.64 4.30
N LYS A 92 5.65 -16.76 3.65
CA LYS A 92 5.54 -16.90 2.18
C LYS A 92 4.09 -17.00 1.70
N GLN A 93 3.18 -17.59 2.49
CA GLN A 93 1.75 -17.69 2.18
C GLN A 93 1.04 -16.34 2.36
N LEU A 94 1.27 -15.65 3.48
CA LEU A 94 0.75 -14.30 3.73
C LEU A 94 1.14 -13.32 2.62
N VAL A 95 2.44 -13.27 2.27
CA VAL A 95 2.95 -12.39 1.20
C VAL A 95 2.45 -12.78 -0.20
N ARG A 96 1.85 -13.97 -0.39
CA ARG A 96 1.10 -14.32 -1.62
C ARG A 96 -0.34 -13.77 -1.57
N LYS A 97 -1.13 -14.14 -0.55
CA LYS A 97 -2.51 -13.63 -0.31
C LYS A 97 -2.54 -12.09 -0.43
N TRP A 98 -1.58 -11.41 0.18
CA TRP A 98 -1.48 -9.94 0.15
C TRP A 98 -0.99 -9.36 -1.18
N ARG A 99 -0.14 -10.07 -1.92
CA ARG A 99 0.25 -9.65 -3.27
C ARG A 99 -0.94 -9.72 -4.22
N GLU A 100 -1.76 -10.76 -4.12
CA GLU A 100 -2.99 -10.91 -4.90
C GLU A 100 -3.97 -9.77 -4.57
N ILE A 101 -4.20 -9.45 -3.29
CA ILE A 101 -5.03 -8.31 -2.86
C ILE A 101 -4.51 -6.96 -3.40
N VAL A 102 -3.20 -6.72 -3.38
CA VAL A 102 -2.59 -5.48 -3.89
C VAL A 102 -2.61 -5.41 -5.42
N ASP A 103 -2.34 -6.51 -6.10
CA ASP A 103 -2.31 -6.63 -7.56
C ASP A 103 -3.72 -6.46 -8.17
N GLU A 104 -4.74 -7.03 -7.53
CA GLU A 104 -6.15 -6.77 -7.89
C GLU A 104 -6.57 -5.33 -7.59
N TRP A 105 -6.18 -4.73 -6.45
CA TRP A 105 -6.46 -3.31 -6.19
C TRP A 105 -5.81 -2.40 -7.23
N LEU A 106 -4.57 -2.68 -7.65
CA LEU A 106 -3.87 -1.94 -8.71
C LEU A 106 -4.52 -2.14 -10.10
N ARG A 107 -5.14 -3.29 -10.38
CA ARG A 107 -5.94 -3.50 -11.61
C ARG A 107 -7.27 -2.73 -11.58
N LEU A 108 -7.94 -2.73 -10.43
CA LEU A 108 -9.26 -2.13 -10.24
C LEU A 108 -9.21 -0.61 -10.03
N ASN A 109 -8.04 -0.06 -9.64
CA ASN A 109 -7.78 1.37 -9.54
C ASN A 109 -6.72 1.84 -10.56
N PRO A 110 -7.02 1.84 -11.88
CA PRO A 110 -6.04 2.10 -12.93
C PRO A 110 -5.67 3.59 -13.12
N GLN A 111 -6.06 4.50 -12.23
CA GLN A 111 -6.03 5.94 -12.50
C GLN A 111 -5.89 6.83 -11.26
N GLU A 112 -4.67 7.29 -10.96
CA GLU A 112 -4.44 8.62 -10.36
C GLU A 112 -3.28 9.43 -10.99
N GLU A 113 -2.44 8.85 -11.87
CA GLU A 113 -1.44 9.62 -12.62
C GLU A 113 -1.49 9.37 -14.14
N GLN A 114 -1.67 10.46 -14.89
CA GLN A 114 -1.47 10.62 -16.35
C GLN A 114 -2.22 9.62 -17.25
N ALA A 115 -3.42 9.91 -17.78
CA ALA A 115 -3.81 11.13 -18.50
C ALA A 115 -2.89 11.52 -19.69
N SER A 116 -2.10 10.59 -20.26
CA SER A 116 -1.46 10.78 -21.58
C SER A 116 -1.11 9.48 -22.32
N SER A 117 -2.10 8.87 -22.97
CA SER A 117 -1.89 8.27 -24.30
C SER A 117 -3.18 8.36 -25.10
N SER A 118 -3.33 9.47 -25.83
CA SER A 118 -4.52 9.77 -26.63
C SER A 118 -4.59 8.94 -27.90
N LEU A 119 -5.80 8.44 -28.16
CA LEU A 119 -6.45 8.31 -29.47
C LEU A 119 -6.02 7.23 -30.48
N THR A 120 -7.06 6.74 -31.15
CA THR A 120 -7.10 6.16 -32.52
C THR A 120 -6.28 4.90 -32.83
N ALA A 121 -7.01 3.86 -33.21
CA ALA A 121 -6.54 2.92 -34.23
C ALA A 121 -6.61 3.58 -35.61
N ASP A 122 -5.53 3.52 -36.39
CA ASP A 122 -5.53 3.13 -37.81
C ASP A 122 -4.08 2.90 -38.32
N GLY A 123 -3.94 2.27 -39.49
CA GLY A 123 -3.07 2.80 -40.56
C GLY A 123 -1.57 2.98 -40.30
N ASN A 124 -0.81 1.89 -40.46
CA ASN A 124 0.50 1.83 -41.14
C ASN A 124 1.22 3.15 -41.49
N SER A 125 2.37 3.44 -40.85
CA SER A 125 3.63 3.83 -41.52
C SER A 125 4.81 4.03 -40.55
N PRO A 126 6.04 3.55 -40.85
CA PRO A 126 7.24 3.82 -40.04
C PRO A 126 8.23 4.76 -40.72
N GLN A 127 8.60 5.89 -40.10
CA GLN A 127 9.91 6.51 -40.35
C GLN A 127 10.36 7.50 -39.26
N GLN A 128 11.67 7.55 -39.00
CA GLN A 128 12.29 8.46 -38.03
C GLN A 128 12.70 9.78 -38.68
N LYS A 129 12.54 10.90 -37.97
CA LYS A 129 13.13 12.20 -38.35
C LYS A 129 13.47 13.03 -37.11
N ILE A 130 14.69 12.91 -36.59
CA ILE A 130 15.79 13.89 -36.75
C ILE A 130 15.47 15.27 -36.17
N SER A 131 16.18 15.65 -35.10
CA SER A 131 16.99 16.90 -35.01
C SER A 131 17.72 16.98 -33.66
N ARG A 132 19.06 16.87 -33.65
CA ARG A 132 19.90 17.27 -32.51
C ARG A 132 21.04 18.15 -32.99
N ASN A 133 20.70 19.38 -33.36
CA ASN A 133 21.70 20.41 -33.67
C ASN A 133 22.19 21.00 -32.34
N GLN A 134 23.50 20.94 -32.07
CA GLN A 134 24.33 22.06 -31.59
C GLN A 134 25.77 21.62 -31.25
N VAL A 135 26.71 22.43 -31.72
CA VAL A 135 28.16 22.56 -31.44
C VAL A 135 28.40 24.10 -31.29
N PRO A 136 29.51 24.65 -30.74
CA PRO A 136 30.89 24.15 -30.55
C PRO A 136 31.20 23.85 -29.06
N ASP A 137 32.43 23.65 -28.56
CA ASP A 137 33.80 23.68 -29.15
C ASP A 137 34.62 22.47 -28.59
N ILE A 138 35.95 22.38 -28.39
CA ILE A 138 37.09 23.32 -28.38
C ILE A 138 38.25 22.83 -29.27
N ALA A 139 39.14 23.74 -29.65
CA ALA A 139 40.29 23.49 -30.53
C ALA A 139 41.27 22.39 -30.08
N THR A 140 41.62 21.50 -31.03
CA THR A 140 42.79 20.61 -30.98
C THR A 140 43.61 20.67 -32.28
N LEU A 141 44.03 21.88 -32.66
CA LEU A 141 45.05 22.05 -33.71
C LEU A 141 46.43 21.68 -33.19
N GLN A 142 46.88 20.46 -33.49
CA GLN A 142 48.26 20.03 -33.25
C GLN A 142 48.80 19.27 -34.49
N SER A 143 50.11 19.41 -34.74
CA SER A 143 50.83 18.87 -35.91
C SER A 143 50.36 19.38 -37.28
N LEU A 144 50.57 20.68 -37.51
CA LEU A 144 50.89 21.19 -38.85
C LEU A 144 52.43 21.30 -38.96
N ASP A 145 53.09 20.16 -39.17
CA ASP A 145 54.55 20.11 -39.30
C ASP A 145 55.04 20.98 -40.47
N HIS A 146 56.17 21.66 -40.26
CA HIS A 146 56.79 22.51 -41.26
C HIS A 146 58.25 22.10 -41.50
N ARG A 147 58.43 21.29 -42.55
CA ARG A 147 59.44 21.48 -43.59
C ARG A 147 60.91 21.57 -43.10
N GLY A 148 61.57 20.42 -43.13
CA GLY A 148 63.01 20.29 -43.45
C GLY A 148 63.18 19.82 -44.88
#